data_AF-A0A9N9TEQ5-F1
#
_entry.id   AF-A0A9N9TEQ5-F1
#
_cell.length_a   1.000
_cell.length_b   1.000
_cell.length_c   1.000
_cell.angle_alpha   90.00
_cell.angle_beta   90.00
_cell.angle_gamma   90.00
#
_symmetry.space_group_name_H-M   'P 1'
#
loop_
_entity.id
_entity.type
_entity.pdbx_description
1 polymer ?
#
loop_
_entity_poly.entity_id
_entity_poly.type
_entity_poly.pdbx_seq_one_letter_code
_entity_poly.pdbx_strand_id
1 'polypeptide(L)'
;MHSNNELEFAAALTETHQQHHHLRHQHDEIPWPVKKEAVVEGDLILGGLMMVHEREDSITCGPIMPQGGVQALETMLYTLDRLNYAERPILPGILLGAHILDDCDKDTYGLEMAVDFIKGKSDEIFSCLV
;
A
#
# COMPACT_ATOMS: atom_id res chain seq x y z
N MET A 1 10.75 -35.69 -45.70
CA MET A 1 10.60 -34.25 -46.01
C MET A 1 9.65 -33.59 -45.00
N HIS A 2 10.01 -33.56 -43.71
CA HIS A 2 9.24 -32.94 -42.61
C HIS A 2 10.25 -32.49 -41.55
N SER A 3 10.83 -31.29 -41.71
CA SER A 3 11.80 -30.74 -40.75
C SER A 3 12.04 -29.23 -40.87
N ASN A 4 11.12 -28.47 -41.50
CA ASN A 4 11.31 -27.02 -41.68
C ASN A 4 10.32 -26.15 -40.88
N ASN A 5 9.32 -26.74 -40.20
CA ASN A 5 8.31 -25.95 -39.46
C ASN A 5 8.60 -25.75 -37.97
N GLU A 6 9.48 -26.53 -37.35
CA GLU A 6 9.78 -26.36 -35.91
C GLU A 6 10.75 -25.19 -35.65
N LEU A 7 11.66 -24.92 -36.59
CA LEU A 7 12.62 -23.80 -36.49
C LEU A 7 11.96 -22.43 -36.74
N GLU A 8 11.00 -22.32 -37.67
CA GLU A 8 10.22 -21.08 -37.88
C GLU A 8 9.32 -20.76 -36.68
N PHE A 9 8.71 -21.78 -36.06
CA PHE A 9 7.84 -21.59 -34.89
C PHE A 9 8.62 -21.16 -33.65
N ALA A 10 9.82 -21.70 -33.45
CA ALA A 10 10.72 -21.28 -32.37
C ALA A 10 11.24 -19.84 -32.55
N ALA A 11 11.49 -19.41 -33.79
CA ALA A 11 11.89 -18.04 -34.12
C ALA A 11 10.75 -17.04 -33.85
N ALA A 12 9.51 -17.37 -34.22
CA ALA A 12 8.34 -16.52 -33.94
C ALA A 12 8.03 -16.40 -32.44
N LEU A 13 8.28 -17.47 -31.66
CA LEU A 13 8.14 -17.45 -30.19
C LEU A 13 9.25 -16.63 -29.50
N THR A 14 10.46 -16.60 -30.06
CA THR A 14 11.55 -15.77 -29.51
C THR A 14 11.38 -14.30 -29.87
N GLU A 15 10.90 -13.98 -31.08
CA GLU A 15 10.56 -12.61 -31.49
C GLU A 15 9.42 -12.02 -30.64
N THR A 16 8.35 -12.79 -30.39
CA THR A 16 7.25 -12.36 -29.51
C THR A 16 7.71 -12.18 -28.06
N HIS A 17 8.62 -13.03 -27.56
CA HIS A 17 9.19 -12.89 -26.22
C HIS A 17 10.11 -11.65 -26.09
N GLN A 18 10.93 -11.36 -27.11
CA GLN A 18 11.75 -10.14 -27.14
C GLN A 18 10.92 -8.88 -27.24
N GLN A 19 9.82 -8.90 -28.01
CA GLN A 19 8.94 -7.76 -28.17
C GLN A 19 8.09 -7.49 -26.91
N HIS A 20 7.68 -8.54 -26.20
CA HIS A 20 7.07 -8.42 -24.88
C HIS A 20 8.03 -7.86 -23.81
N HIS A 21 9.33 -8.17 -23.91
CA HIS A 21 10.34 -7.63 -22.99
C HIS A 21 10.63 -6.14 -23.24
N HIS A 22 10.51 -5.68 -24.48
CA HIS A 22 10.77 -4.27 -24.82
C HIS A 22 9.62 -3.33 -24.44
N LEU A 23 8.37 -3.82 -24.45
CA LEU A 23 7.19 -3.03 -24.06
C LEU A 23 6.99 -2.93 -22.52
N ARG A 24 7.80 -3.60 -21.70
CA ARG A 24 7.72 -3.54 -20.22
C ARG A 24 8.68 -2.54 -19.56
N HIS A 25 9.44 -1.77 -20.34
CA HIS A 25 10.43 -0.81 -19.82
C HIS A 25 10.05 0.66 -20.02
N GLN A 26 8.76 0.96 -20.20
CA GLN A 26 8.25 2.31 -19.98
C GLN A 26 7.37 2.33 -18.73
N HIS A 27 7.91 1.80 -17.64
CA HIS A 27 7.52 2.22 -16.31
C HIS A 27 8.39 3.44 -15.99
N ASP A 28 7.76 4.59 -15.74
CA ASP A 28 8.38 5.60 -14.90
C ASP A 28 8.97 4.86 -13.68
N GLU A 29 10.28 4.96 -13.47
CA GLU A 29 10.93 4.39 -12.29
C GLU A 29 10.28 5.02 -11.08
N ILE A 30 9.30 4.34 -10.47
CA ILE A 30 8.73 4.82 -9.23
C ILE A 30 9.87 4.71 -8.20
N PRO A 31 10.39 5.82 -7.65
CA PRO A 31 11.51 5.77 -6.73
C PRO A 31 11.07 4.95 -5.52
N TRP A 32 11.63 3.76 -5.41
CA TRP A 32 11.35 2.87 -4.30
C TRP A 32 12.13 3.38 -3.09
N PRO A 33 11.52 3.42 -1.89
CA PRO A 33 10.18 2.92 -1.55
C PRO A 33 9.09 3.96 -1.76
N VAL A 34 7.97 3.50 -2.33
CA VAL A 34 6.72 4.26 -2.38
C VAL A 34 6.02 4.11 -1.04
N LYS A 35 5.82 5.24 -0.34
CA LYS A 35 4.94 5.27 0.84
C LYS A 35 3.55 4.81 0.42
N LYS A 36 3.11 3.66 0.95
CA LYS A 36 1.73 3.17 0.81
C LYS A 36 1.00 3.37 2.13
N GLU A 37 -0.29 3.66 2.03
CA GLU A 37 -1.17 3.88 3.16
C GLU A 37 -2.52 3.21 2.92
N ALA A 38 -3.16 2.76 3.99
CA ALA A 38 -4.56 2.33 3.96
C ALA A 38 -5.42 3.46 4.52
N VAL A 39 -6.30 3.99 3.69
CA VAL A 39 -7.18 5.11 4.04
C VAL A 39 -8.63 4.65 3.93
N VAL A 40 -9.36 4.84 5.02
CA VAL A 40 -10.81 4.64 5.10
C VAL A 40 -11.41 5.98 5.50
N GLU A 41 -12.32 6.50 4.69
CA GLU A 41 -12.99 7.77 4.97
C GLU A 41 -13.96 7.62 6.16
N GLY A 42 -14.16 8.73 6.88
CA GLY A 42 -15.06 8.78 8.02
C GLY A 42 -15.08 10.17 8.67
N ASP A 43 -16.05 10.38 9.54
CA ASP A 43 -16.18 11.62 10.32
C ASP A 43 -15.09 11.72 11.39
N LEU A 44 -14.70 10.57 11.95
CA LEU A 44 -13.60 10.45 12.91
C LEU A 44 -12.57 9.45 12.36
N ILE A 45 -11.37 9.93 12.09
CA ILE A 45 -10.28 9.13 11.54
C ILE A 45 -9.38 8.61 12.66
N LEU A 46 -9.21 7.28 12.73
CA LEU A 46 -8.24 6.64 13.62
C LEU A 46 -6.89 6.46 12.91
N GLY A 47 -5.83 7.04 13.46
CA GLY A 47 -4.46 6.78 13.01
C GLY A 47 -4.00 5.38 13.44
N GLY A 48 -3.29 4.67 12.57
CA GLY A 48 -2.68 3.36 12.88
C GLY A 48 -1.25 3.26 12.35
N LEU A 49 -0.33 2.79 13.19
CA LEU A 49 0.96 2.29 12.75
C LEU A 49 0.94 0.77 12.82
N MET A 50 1.26 0.12 11.71
CA MET A 50 1.30 -1.34 11.59
C MET A 50 2.66 -1.76 11.08
N MET A 51 3.16 -2.88 11.57
CA MET A 51 4.42 -3.44 11.11
C MET A 51 4.15 -4.36 9.91
N VAL A 52 3.72 -3.81 8.77
CA VAL A 52 3.33 -4.62 7.60
C VAL A 52 4.54 -5.30 6.98
N HIS A 53 5.70 -4.62 6.99
CA HIS A 53 6.97 -5.19 6.60
C HIS A 53 7.91 -5.37 7.80
N GLU A 54 8.81 -6.34 7.68
CA GLU A 54 9.91 -6.56 8.62
C GLU A 54 10.95 -5.44 8.51
N ARG A 55 11.77 -5.34 9.57
CA ARG A 55 12.95 -4.49 9.55
C ARG A 55 13.98 -5.01 8.55
N GLU A 56 14.54 -4.11 7.77
CA GLU A 56 15.72 -4.33 6.95
C GLU A 56 16.68 -3.13 7.10
N ASP A 57 17.99 -3.37 7.12
CA ASP A 57 18.98 -2.31 7.35
C ASP A 57 19.47 -1.69 6.03
N SER A 58 19.43 -2.44 4.93
CA SER A 58 19.94 -2.00 3.61
C SER A 58 18.92 -1.21 2.77
N ILE A 59 17.63 -1.45 2.99
CA ILE A 59 16.51 -0.77 2.34
C ILE A 59 15.51 -0.31 3.41
N THR A 60 14.52 0.50 3.03
CA THR A 60 13.58 1.08 4.02
C THR A 60 12.76 0.02 4.74
N CYS A 61 12.22 -0.95 3.99
CA CYS A 61 11.32 -1.99 4.49
C CYS A 61 11.74 -3.35 3.94
N GLY A 62 11.68 -4.38 4.79
CA GLY A 62 11.99 -5.77 4.44
C GLY A 62 10.80 -6.53 3.84
N PRO A 63 10.78 -7.87 3.93
CA PRO A 63 9.65 -8.69 3.51
C PRO A 63 8.36 -8.41 4.28
N ILE A 64 7.20 -8.78 3.72
CA ILE A 64 5.90 -8.62 4.39
C ILE A 64 5.78 -9.59 5.57
N MET A 65 5.28 -9.11 6.70
CA MET A 65 4.88 -9.91 7.87
C MET A 65 3.40 -10.31 7.80
N PRO A 66 3.07 -11.57 7.47
CA PRO A 66 1.67 -11.96 7.24
C PRO A 66 0.84 -11.92 8.53
N GLN A 67 1.35 -12.49 9.63
CA GLN A 67 0.61 -12.55 10.90
C GLN A 67 0.83 -11.31 11.78
N GLY A 68 2.05 -10.78 11.86
CA GLY A 68 2.34 -9.61 12.71
C GLY A 68 1.84 -8.29 12.11
N GLY A 69 1.89 -8.18 10.78
CA GLY A 69 1.58 -6.96 10.06
C GLY A 69 0.21 -6.98 9.42
N VAL A 70 0.07 -7.80 8.37
CA VAL A 70 -1.15 -7.82 7.54
C VAL A 70 -2.37 -8.24 8.34
N GLN A 71 -2.26 -9.29 9.17
CA GLN A 71 -3.39 -9.71 10.00
C GLN A 71 -3.78 -8.65 11.04
N ALA A 72 -2.81 -7.90 11.60
CA ALA A 72 -3.10 -6.80 12.52
C ALA A 72 -3.81 -5.63 11.83
N LEU A 73 -3.32 -5.24 10.63
CA LEU A 73 -3.95 -4.27 9.76
C LEU A 73 -5.41 -4.65 9.44
N GLU A 74 -5.63 -5.88 8.96
CA GLU A 74 -6.96 -6.40 8.65
C GLU A 74 -7.86 -6.50 9.88
N THR A 75 -7.29 -6.79 11.05
CA THR A 75 -8.06 -6.80 12.31
C THR A 75 -8.58 -5.41 12.66
N MET A 76 -7.79 -4.36 12.43
CA MET A 76 -8.23 -2.99 12.62
C MET A 76 -9.36 -2.63 11.64
N LEU A 77 -9.19 -2.92 10.35
CA LEU A 77 -10.21 -2.67 9.32
C LEU A 77 -11.52 -3.42 9.59
N TYR A 78 -11.42 -4.71 9.91
CA TYR A 78 -12.58 -5.51 10.32
C TYR A 78 -13.27 -4.93 11.55
N THR A 79 -12.51 -4.43 12.53
CA THR A 79 -13.08 -3.82 13.73
C THR A 79 -13.86 -2.55 13.39
N LEU A 80 -13.34 -1.70 12.48
CA LEU A 80 -14.04 -0.50 12.02
C LEU A 80 -15.38 -0.87 11.36
N ASP A 81 -15.38 -1.85 10.46
CA ASP A 81 -16.60 -2.34 9.82
C ASP A 81 -17.63 -2.82 10.85
N ARG A 82 -17.17 -3.59 11.84
CA ARG A 82 -18.06 -4.11 12.89
C ARG A 82 -18.63 -3.01 13.75
N LEU A 83 -17.90 -1.93 14.02
CA LEU A 83 -18.38 -0.79 14.79
C LEU A 83 -19.35 0.08 13.99
N ASN A 84 -19.05 0.32 12.72
CA ASN A 84 -19.87 1.15 11.82
C ASN A 84 -21.21 0.48 11.45
N TYR A 85 -21.23 -0.86 11.32
CA TYR A 85 -22.40 -1.62 10.85
C TYR A 85 -23.04 -2.53 11.90
N ALA A 86 -22.71 -2.35 13.19
CA ALA A 86 -23.36 -3.09 14.26
C ALA A 86 -24.85 -2.78 14.35
N GLU A 87 -25.68 -3.80 14.68
CA GLU A 87 -27.11 -3.62 14.94
C GLU A 87 -27.40 -2.61 16.06
N ARG A 88 -26.48 -2.50 17.01
CA ARG A 88 -26.50 -1.52 18.09
C ARG A 88 -25.25 -0.64 17.96
N PRO A 89 -25.35 0.52 17.30
CA PRO A 89 -24.20 1.38 17.07
C PRO A 89 -23.68 1.91 18.41
N ILE A 90 -22.36 1.77 18.61
CA ILE A 90 -21.68 2.32 19.81
C ILE A 90 -21.50 3.84 19.66
N LEU A 91 -21.31 4.32 18.42
CA LEU A 91 -21.18 5.72 18.07
C LEU A 91 -22.30 6.11 17.08
N PRO A 92 -23.50 6.46 17.56
CA PRO A 92 -24.62 6.79 16.67
C PRO A 92 -24.34 8.07 15.89
N GLY A 93 -24.42 7.99 14.56
CA GLY A 93 -24.26 9.14 13.67
C GLY A 93 -22.83 9.59 13.43
N ILE A 94 -21.83 8.76 13.77
CA ILE A 94 -20.41 9.01 13.47
C ILE A 94 -19.88 7.81 12.70
N LEU A 95 -19.38 8.04 11.48
CA LEU A 95 -18.66 7.04 10.72
C LEU A 95 -17.18 7.04 11.13
N LEU A 96 -16.69 5.90 11.63
CA LEU A 96 -15.28 5.72 11.90
C LEU A 96 -14.53 5.44 10.59
N GLY A 97 -13.51 6.24 10.33
CA GLY A 97 -12.51 5.99 9.29
C GLY A 97 -11.15 5.64 9.90
N ALA A 98 -10.15 5.48 9.05
CA ALA A 98 -8.78 5.24 9.48
C ALA A 98 -7.74 5.73 8.48
N HIS A 99 -6.56 6.07 9.01
CA HIS A 99 -5.37 6.36 8.22
C HIS A 99 -4.23 5.53 8.79
N ILE A 100 -3.83 4.49 8.06
CA ILE A 100 -2.92 3.47 8.54
C ILE A 100 -1.64 3.50 7.70
N LEU A 101 -0.50 3.58 8.40
CA LEU A 101 0.84 3.66 7.83
C LEU A 101 1.68 2.48 8.29
N ASP A 102 2.66 2.11 7.47
CA ASP A 102 3.62 1.06 7.79
C ASP A 102 4.88 1.64 8.43
N ASP A 103 5.27 1.15 9.59
CA ASP A 103 6.49 1.58 10.29
C ASP A 103 7.72 0.72 9.98
N CYS A 104 7.53 -0.36 9.22
CA CYS A 104 8.58 -1.30 8.81
C CYS A 104 9.46 -1.79 9.96
N ASP A 105 8.88 -1.95 11.16
CA ASP A 105 9.58 -2.37 12.39
C ASP A 105 10.85 -1.54 12.69
N LYS A 106 10.78 -0.25 12.37
CA LYS A 106 11.91 0.68 12.52
C LYS A 106 11.46 1.99 13.16
N ASP A 107 11.87 2.21 14.41
CA ASP A 107 11.50 3.38 15.22
C ASP A 107 11.64 4.72 14.50
N THR A 108 12.74 4.96 13.79
CA THR A 108 12.99 6.23 13.10
C THR A 108 12.02 6.44 11.94
N TYR A 109 11.73 5.37 11.19
CA TYR A 109 10.78 5.41 10.08
C TYR A 109 9.34 5.50 10.59
N GLY A 110 9.01 4.76 11.66
CA GLY A 110 7.75 4.90 12.38
C GLY A 110 7.52 6.31 12.90
N LEU A 111 8.55 7.00 13.41
CA LEU A 111 8.45 8.40 13.81
C LEU A 111 8.19 9.31 12.61
N GLU A 112 8.88 9.12 11.48
CA GLU A 112 8.61 9.87 10.25
C GLU A 112 7.17 9.70 9.77
N MET A 113 6.62 8.48 9.84
CA MET A 113 5.22 8.19 9.52
C MET A 113 4.26 8.80 10.55
N ALA A 114 4.56 8.70 11.84
CA ALA A 114 3.73 9.27 12.90
C ALA A 114 3.58 10.79 12.77
N VAL A 115 4.59 11.48 12.25
CA VAL A 115 4.53 12.91 11.99
C VAL A 115 3.43 13.24 10.97
N ASP A 116 3.10 12.34 10.05
CA ASP A 116 2.01 12.59 9.08
C ASP A 116 0.63 12.63 9.74
N PHE A 117 0.45 12.06 10.93
CA PHE A 117 -0.81 12.21 11.69
C PHE A 117 -0.98 13.58 12.35
N ILE A 118 0.11 14.32 12.55
CA ILE A 118 0.08 15.65 13.19
C ILE A 118 0.35 16.80 12.22
N LYS A 119 0.92 16.50 11.04
CA LYS A 119 0.97 17.44 9.93
C LYS A 119 -0.47 17.64 9.45
N GLY A 120 -1.15 18.62 10.05
CA GLY A 120 -2.48 19.03 9.60
C GLY A 120 -2.46 19.26 8.10
N LYS A 121 -3.51 18.79 7.40
CA LYS A 121 -3.75 19.02 5.96
C LYS A 121 -3.63 20.51 5.65
N SER A 122 -2.41 20.96 5.38
CA SER A 122 -2.15 22.32 4.95
C SER A 122 -2.66 22.52 3.51
N ASP A 123 -2.94 21.42 2.81
CA ASP A 123 -3.36 21.44 1.41
C ASP A 123 -4.88 21.59 1.20
N GLU A 124 -5.70 21.49 2.26
CA GLU A 124 -7.13 21.89 2.17
C GLU A 124 -7.37 23.35 2.64
N ILE A 125 -6.42 23.96 3.35
CA ILE A 125 -6.54 25.37 3.78
C ILE A 125 -6.14 26.35 2.66
N PHE A 126 -5.29 25.94 1.70
CA PHE A 126 -4.88 26.81 0.59
C PHE A 126 -5.84 26.86 -0.61
N SER A 127 -6.90 26.04 -0.67
CA SER A 127 -7.94 26.18 -1.71
C SER A 127 -8.97 27.28 -1.39
N CYS A 128 -8.98 27.83 -0.17
CA CYS A 128 -9.89 28.92 0.22
C CYS A 128 -9.21 30.28 0.36
N LEU A 129 -7.92 30.41 0.01
CA LEU A 129 -7.17 31.66 0.18
C LEU A 129 -6.01 31.79 -0.84
N VAL A 130 -6.35 31.74 -2.14
CA VAL A 130 -5.74 32.57 -3.19
C VAL A 130 -6.84 33.04 -4.13
#